data_AF-A0A1V5GJT1-F1
#
_entry.id   AF-A0A1V5GJT1-F1
#
_cell.length_a   1.000
_cell.length_b   1.000
_cell.length_c   1.000
_cell.angle_alpha   90.00
_cell.angle_beta   90.00
_cell.angle_gamma   90.00
#
_symmetry.space_group_name_H-M   'P 1'
#
loop_
_entity.id
_entity.type
_entity.pdbx_description
1 polymer ?
#
loop_
_entity_poly.entity_id
_entity_poly.type
_entity_poly.pdbx_seq_one_letter_code
_entity_poly.pdbx_strand_id
1 'polypeptide(L)'
;MAEFNIPGAIVTSDLEIPVELIEVCEARDVPLLASPLLTSNFSAQLAQFLQRAVAPTWHIHGVAMDVFGMGVLITGPSSVGKSECALELIERGHRLIADDVVILRRIGKGDLVASSSPRLGYHMEIRGIGIIDIETLFGVRAVRDEEIVSLVIRMERWTNDTPYDRIGLTTSKTLLFECELPEYVIPVQPGRNMSLLVEVATLMQRLKNQGVNTAEIFNSRLQAELKRKSGISSSVPAQAAPTRANS
;
A
#
# COMPACT_ATOMS: atom_id res chain seq x y z
N MET A 1 16.87 31.31 -35.77
CA MET A 1 16.91 29.85 -35.56
C MET A 1 16.73 29.63 -34.07
N ALA A 2 15.82 28.77 -33.63
CA ALA A 2 15.58 28.54 -32.21
C ALA A 2 16.85 27.94 -31.58
N GLU A 3 17.49 28.67 -30.67
CA GLU A 3 18.56 28.14 -29.82
C GLU A 3 17.94 27.14 -28.85
N PHE A 4 18.16 25.85 -29.10
CA PHE A 4 17.79 24.80 -28.17
C PHE A 4 18.79 24.81 -27.01
N ASN A 5 18.31 25.08 -25.81
CA ASN A 5 19.11 24.96 -24.59
C ASN A 5 19.22 23.47 -24.23
N ILE A 6 20.36 22.85 -24.54
CA ILE A 6 20.60 21.42 -24.32
C ILE A 6 21.22 21.25 -22.92
N PRO A 7 20.60 20.50 -22.00
CA PRO A 7 21.10 20.37 -20.62
C PRO A 7 22.38 19.54 -20.51
N GLY A 8 22.73 18.78 -21.55
CA GLY A 8 23.93 17.95 -21.62
C GLY A 8 23.95 17.07 -22.87
N ALA A 9 25.14 16.64 -23.29
CA ALA A 9 25.35 15.70 -24.37
C ALA A 9 26.02 14.43 -23.84
N ILE A 10 25.63 13.27 -24.36
CA ILE A 10 26.15 11.97 -23.90
C ILE A 10 26.54 11.12 -25.10
N VAL A 11 27.81 10.71 -25.15
CA VAL A 11 28.32 9.74 -26.12
C VAL A 11 28.25 8.34 -25.51
N THR A 12 27.65 7.40 -26.24
CA THR A 12 27.40 6.02 -25.77
C THR A 12 28.21 5.03 -26.58
N SER A 13 28.22 3.76 -26.15
CA SER A 13 28.90 2.64 -26.84
C SER A 13 30.42 2.79 -26.95
N ASP A 14 31.05 3.53 -26.01
CA ASP A 14 32.50 3.75 -25.95
C ASP A 14 33.11 4.28 -27.26
N LEU A 15 32.31 5.04 -28.01
CA LEU A 15 32.76 5.67 -29.25
C LEU A 15 33.74 6.81 -28.95
N GLU A 16 34.74 6.95 -29.82
CA GLU A 16 35.62 8.12 -29.80
C GLU A 16 34.79 9.40 -30.00
N ILE A 17 35.02 10.38 -29.13
CA ILE A 17 34.32 11.65 -29.16
C ILE A 17 35.02 12.56 -30.19
N PRO A 18 34.32 13.03 -31.23
CA PRO A 18 34.90 13.95 -32.20
C PRO A 18 35.33 15.26 -31.53
N VAL A 19 36.48 15.80 -31.94
CA VAL A 19 37.04 17.05 -31.37
C VAL A 19 36.08 18.22 -31.58
N GLU A 20 35.39 18.25 -32.72
CA GLU A 20 34.41 19.29 -33.04
C GLU A 20 33.24 19.29 -32.05
N LEU A 21 32.86 18.13 -31.51
CA LEU A 21 31.81 18.03 -30.50
C LEU A 21 32.29 18.58 -29.14
N ILE A 22 33.55 18.32 -28.78
CA ILE A 22 34.17 18.84 -27.55
C ILE A 22 34.21 20.37 -27.59
N GLU A 23 34.75 20.93 -28.68
CA GLU A 23 34.87 22.39 -28.86
C GLU A 23 33.50 23.09 -28.80
N VAL A 24 32.46 22.49 -29.41
CA VAL A 24 31.11 23.04 -29.37
C VAL A 24 30.50 22.97 -27.97
N CYS A 25 30.72 21.87 -27.22
CA CYS A 25 30.24 21.73 -25.86
C CYS A 25 30.92 22.71 -24.90
N GLU A 26 32.25 22.88 -25.00
CA GLU A 26 33.01 23.85 -24.21
C GLU A 26 32.58 25.30 -24.50
N ALA A 27 32.45 25.67 -25.79
CA ALA A 27 32.03 27.02 -26.17
C ALA A 27 30.61 27.38 -25.73
N ARG A 28 29.78 26.39 -25.39
CA ARG A 28 28.36 26.56 -25.01
C ARG A 28 28.07 26.19 -23.55
N ASP A 29 29.10 25.90 -22.75
CA ASP A 29 28.97 25.41 -21.36
C ASP A 29 27.99 24.21 -21.22
N VAL A 30 28.00 23.30 -22.20
CA VAL A 30 27.16 22.09 -22.20
C VAL A 30 27.98 20.90 -21.66
N PRO A 31 27.57 20.25 -20.56
CA PRO A 31 28.25 19.06 -20.06
C PRO A 31 28.29 17.95 -21.10
N LEU A 32 29.49 17.43 -21.40
CA LEU A 32 29.71 16.28 -22.28
C LEU A 32 30.14 15.07 -21.47
N LEU A 33 29.36 14.00 -21.54
CA LEU A 33 29.58 12.75 -20.79
C LEU A 33 29.80 11.58 -21.77
N ALA A 34 30.50 10.55 -21.30
CA ALA A 34 30.70 9.30 -22.04
C ALA A 34 30.18 8.11 -21.24
N SER A 35 29.64 7.11 -21.93
CA SER A 35 29.20 5.85 -21.32
C SER A 35 29.58 4.66 -22.21
N PRO A 36 30.09 3.56 -21.64
CA PRO A 36 30.37 2.34 -22.41
C PRO A 36 29.09 1.56 -22.76
N LEU A 37 27.94 1.93 -22.18
CA LEU A 37 26.67 1.26 -22.45
C LEU A 37 26.21 1.51 -23.87
N LEU A 38 25.60 0.48 -24.49
CA LEU A 38 24.89 0.64 -25.76
C LEU A 38 23.80 1.70 -25.64
N THR A 39 23.59 2.47 -26.71
CA THR A 39 22.63 3.59 -26.75
C THR A 39 21.23 3.19 -26.26
N SER A 40 20.74 2.00 -26.63
CA SER A 40 19.43 1.50 -26.20
C SER A 40 19.36 1.27 -24.68
N ASN A 41 20.37 0.62 -24.10
CA ASN A 41 20.45 0.33 -22.68
C ASN A 41 20.61 1.62 -21.87
N PHE A 42 21.51 2.50 -22.31
CA PHE A 42 21.73 3.79 -21.69
C PHE A 42 20.45 4.63 -21.71
N SER A 43 19.79 4.73 -22.86
CA SER A 43 18.56 5.52 -23.01
C SER A 43 17.44 4.99 -22.12
N ALA A 44 17.29 3.66 -22.01
CA ALA A 44 16.29 3.05 -21.13
C ALA A 44 16.56 3.35 -19.65
N GLN A 45 17.82 3.22 -19.20
CA GLN A 45 18.21 3.54 -17.81
C GLN A 45 18.06 5.02 -17.51
N LEU A 46 18.49 5.90 -18.41
CA LEU A 46 18.33 7.35 -18.27
C LEU A 46 16.85 7.73 -18.22
N ALA A 47 16.02 7.17 -19.10
CA ALA A 47 14.58 7.41 -19.09
C ALA A 47 13.95 7.00 -17.75
N GLN A 48 14.29 5.82 -17.23
CA GLN A 48 13.80 5.34 -15.94
C GLN A 48 14.27 6.25 -14.78
N PHE A 49 15.54 6.64 -14.78
CA PHE A 49 16.10 7.55 -13.79
C PHE A 49 15.38 8.91 -13.81
N LEU A 50 15.25 9.52 -15.00
CA LEU A 50 14.58 10.80 -15.16
C LEU A 50 13.11 10.72 -14.77
N GLN A 51 12.38 9.68 -15.20
CA GLN A 51 10.99 9.45 -14.80
C GLN A 51 10.84 9.46 -13.28
N ARG A 52 11.76 8.81 -12.54
CA ARG A 52 11.74 8.80 -11.08
C ARG A 52 12.20 10.14 -10.49
N ALA A 53 13.18 10.81 -11.08
CA ALA A 53 13.72 12.08 -10.58
C ALA A 53 12.74 13.25 -10.75
N VAL A 54 11.98 13.28 -11.83
CA VAL A 54 11.00 14.34 -12.14
C VAL A 54 9.55 13.94 -11.82
N ALA A 55 9.35 12.80 -11.16
CA ALA A 55 8.03 12.31 -10.82
C ALA A 55 7.27 13.28 -9.89
N PRO A 56 5.97 13.52 -10.15
CA PRO A 56 5.11 14.24 -9.23
C PRO A 56 5.19 13.66 -7.81
N THR A 57 5.36 14.55 -6.82
CA THR A 57 5.62 14.19 -5.43
C THR A 57 4.68 14.97 -4.50
N TRP A 58 4.14 14.28 -3.51
CA TRP A 58 3.25 14.85 -2.50
C TRP A 58 3.73 14.47 -1.09
N HIS A 59 3.43 15.34 -0.13
CA HIS A 59 3.63 15.08 1.29
C HIS A 59 2.27 14.92 1.95
N ILE A 60 2.05 13.80 2.63
CA ILE A 60 0.81 13.54 3.37
C ILE A 60 1.10 13.16 4.81
N HIS A 61 0.12 13.43 5.68
CA HIS A 61 0.19 12.96 7.06
C HIS A 61 -0.31 11.52 7.16
N GLY A 62 0.48 10.63 7.77
CA GLY A 62 0.16 9.21 7.85
C GLY A 62 1.34 8.37 8.28
N VAL A 63 1.19 7.05 8.20
CA VAL A 63 2.27 6.09 8.40
C VAL A 63 2.32 5.16 7.20
N ALA A 64 3.50 5.00 6.61
CA ALA A 64 3.75 4.03 5.57
C ALA A 64 4.54 2.86 6.13
N MET A 65 4.06 1.65 5.88
CA MET A 65 4.69 0.42 6.34
C MET A 65 4.70 -0.64 5.25
N ASP A 66 5.64 -1.57 5.35
CA ASP A 66 5.59 -2.83 4.62
C ASP A 66 5.14 -3.94 5.58
N VAL A 67 3.93 -4.45 5.30
CA VAL A 67 3.27 -5.49 6.08
C VAL A 67 3.16 -6.74 5.20
N PHE A 68 3.83 -7.83 5.60
CA PHE A 68 3.92 -9.07 4.82
C PHE A 68 4.40 -8.92 3.35
N GLY A 69 5.24 -7.92 3.05
CA GLY A 69 5.71 -7.63 1.70
C GLY A 69 4.76 -6.75 0.88
N MET A 70 3.77 -6.13 1.52
CA MET A 70 2.80 -5.24 0.87
C MET A 70 2.91 -3.83 1.47
N GLY A 71 3.04 -2.81 0.63
CA GLY A 71 3.02 -1.42 1.07
C GLY A 71 1.64 -1.00 1.55
N VAL A 72 1.54 -0.67 2.83
CA VAL A 72 0.33 -0.23 3.52
C VAL A 72 0.50 1.22 3.94
N LEU A 73 -0.42 2.08 3.49
CA LEU A 73 -0.53 3.46 3.93
C LEU A 73 -1.65 3.59 4.98
N ILE A 74 -1.27 3.84 6.23
CA ILE A 74 -2.18 4.07 7.33
C ILE A 74 -2.48 5.56 7.44
N THR A 75 -3.73 5.94 7.24
CA THR A 75 -4.23 7.31 7.33
C THR A 75 -5.26 7.44 8.44
N GLY A 76 -5.56 8.66 8.86
CA GLY A 76 -6.58 8.91 9.87
C GLY A 76 -6.29 10.15 10.70
N PRO A 77 -7.23 10.56 11.56
CA PRO A 77 -7.09 11.75 12.40
C PRO A 77 -5.80 11.75 13.23
N SER A 78 -5.31 12.94 13.58
CA SER A 78 -4.22 13.06 14.55
C SER A 78 -4.62 12.40 15.87
N SER A 79 -3.66 11.72 16.50
CA SER A 79 -3.85 11.03 17.79
C SER A 79 -4.81 9.85 17.78
N VAL A 80 -5.15 9.28 16.61
CA VAL A 80 -6.01 8.09 16.52
C VAL A 80 -5.27 6.79 16.86
N GLY A 81 -3.95 6.83 17.04
CA GLY A 81 -3.13 5.66 17.37
C GLY A 81 -2.33 5.08 16.19
N LYS A 82 -2.05 5.88 15.14
CA LYS A 82 -1.33 5.38 13.94
C LYS A 82 0.09 4.93 14.27
N SER A 83 0.85 5.76 14.99
CA SER A 83 2.24 5.50 15.34
C SER A 83 2.36 4.37 16.37
N GLU A 84 1.44 4.28 17.34
CA GLU A 84 1.38 3.16 18.29
C GLU A 84 1.03 1.83 17.58
N CYS A 85 0.09 1.84 16.64
CA CYS A 85 -0.21 0.68 15.79
C CYS A 85 1.01 0.27 14.95
N ALA A 86 1.74 1.25 14.42
CA ALA A 86 2.96 1.02 13.65
C ALA A 86 4.07 0.40 14.49
N LEU A 87 4.26 0.88 15.72
CA LEU A 87 5.23 0.33 16.66
C LEU A 87 4.96 -1.15 16.98
N GLU A 88 3.71 -1.50 17.25
CA GLU A 88 3.33 -2.90 17.48
C GLU A 88 3.51 -3.76 16.20
N LEU A 89 3.27 -3.20 15.00
CA LEU A 89 3.57 -3.91 13.74
C LEU A 89 5.07 -4.15 13.57
N ILE A 90 5.92 -3.19 13.93
CA ILE A 90 7.38 -3.34 13.91
C ILE A 90 7.82 -4.45 14.86
N GLU A 91 7.26 -4.49 16.07
CA GLU A 91 7.55 -5.56 17.06
C GLU A 91 7.18 -6.95 16.50
N ARG A 92 6.14 -7.03 15.67
CA ARG A 92 5.67 -8.26 14.99
C ARG A 92 6.47 -8.61 13.73
N GLY A 93 7.51 -7.83 13.40
CA GLY A 93 8.43 -8.10 12.30
C GLY A 93 8.12 -7.38 10.98
N HIS A 94 7.20 -6.43 10.98
CA HIS A 94 6.93 -5.56 9.83
C HIS A 94 7.91 -4.40 9.76
N ARG A 95 7.92 -3.68 8.63
CA ARG A 95 8.94 -2.67 8.36
C ARG A 95 8.33 -1.28 8.27
N LEU A 96 8.90 -0.32 8.98
CA LEU A 96 8.57 1.09 8.85
C LEU A 96 9.18 1.66 7.57
N ILE A 97 8.38 2.41 6.81
CA ILE A 97 8.88 3.23 5.71
C ILE A 97 8.95 4.69 6.14
N ALA A 98 7.86 5.20 6.72
CA ALA A 98 7.78 6.57 7.21
C ALA A 98 6.69 6.70 8.28
N ASP A 99 6.92 7.56 9.28
CA ASP A 99 5.93 7.97 10.28
C ASP A 99 5.72 9.50 10.19
N ASP A 100 4.53 9.95 10.58
CA ASP A 100 4.04 11.33 10.52
C ASP A 100 3.97 11.93 9.09
N VAL A 101 5.09 12.11 8.39
CA VAL A 101 5.16 12.70 7.05
C VAL A 101 5.63 11.66 6.03
N VAL A 102 4.70 11.20 5.19
CA VAL A 102 4.98 10.27 4.11
C VAL A 102 5.17 11.03 2.80
N ILE A 103 6.28 10.78 2.12
CA ILE A 103 6.52 11.27 0.76
C ILE A 103 5.97 10.24 -0.22
N LEU A 104 4.98 10.65 -1.02
CA LEU A 104 4.39 9.84 -2.07
C LEU A 104 4.85 10.35 -3.43
N ARG A 105 5.42 9.46 -4.24
CA ARG A 105 5.88 9.75 -5.60
C ARG A 105 5.12 8.91 -6.60
N ARG A 106 4.51 9.53 -7.61
CA ARG A 106 3.83 8.79 -8.67
C ARG A 106 4.81 8.40 -9.76
N ILE A 107 5.06 7.11 -9.89
CA ILE A 107 5.95 6.57 -10.93
C ILE A 107 5.10 5.89 -12.01
N GLY A 108 5.46 6.14 -13.27
CA GLY A 108 4.73 5.61 -14.42
C GLY A 108 3.29 6.13 -14.48
N LYS A 109 2.34 5.25 -14.83
CA LYS A 109 0.93 5.62 -15.04
C LYS A 109 -0.01 5.22 -13.90
N GLY A 110 0.48 4.63 -12.80
CA GLY A 110 -0.44 4.08 -11.80
C GLY A 110 0.10 3.79 -10.41
N ASP A 111 1.41 3.84 -10.18
CA ASP A 111 1.97 3.42 -8.90
C ASP A 111 2.37 4.61 -8.04
N LEU A 112 2.01 4.55 -6.76
CA LEU A 112 2.51 5.46 -5.73
C LEU A 112 3.61 4.75 -4.93
N VAL A 113 4.79 5.33 -4.92
CA VAL A 113 5.91 4.89 -4.08
C VAL A 113 5.94 5.76 -2.82
N ALA A 114 5.85 5.12 -1.66
CA ALA A 114 6.02 5.76 -0.36
C ALA A 114 7.49 5.72 0.07
N SER A 115 7.95 6.81 0.70
CA SER A 115 9.29 6.95 1.26
C SER A 115 9.26 7.93 2.44
N SER A 116 10.28 7.89 3.30
CA SER A 116 10.47 8.89 4.35
C SER A 116 11.09 10.19 3.84
N SER A 117 10.89 11.26 4.58
CA SER A 117 11.67 12.49 4.40
C SER A 117 13.12 12.26 4.82
N PRO A 118 14.12 12.68 4.01
CA PRO A 118 15.54 12.56 4.37
C PRO A 118 15.91 13.21 5.70
N ARG A 119 15.10 14.16 6.19
CA ARG A 119 15.31 14.84 7.48
C ARG A 119 14.76 14.08 8.68
N LEU A 120 13.69 13.31 8.48
CA LEU A 120 13.02 12.55 9.55
C LEU A 120 13.61 11.15 9.68
N GLY A 121 14.08 10.55 8.58
CA GLY A 121 14.64 9.19 8.60
C GLY A 121 13.64 8.20 9.16
N TYR A 122 14.06 7.40 10.15
CA TYR A 122 13.25 6.40 10.84
C TYR A 122 12.86 6.80 12.27
N HIS A 123 12.80 8.11 12.54
CA HIS A 123 12.36 8.62 13.83
C HIS A 123 10.84 8.58 13.96
N MET A 124 10.36 8.24 15.16
CA MET A 124 8.95 8.15 15.51
C MET A 124 8.71 8.84 16.86
N GLU A 125 7.67 9.66 16.98
CA GLU A 125 7.28 10.26 18.26
C GLU A 125 6.27 9.35 18.98
N ILE A 126 6.63 8.86 20.17
CA ILE A 126 5.72 8.11 21.03
C ILE A 126 5.34 8.95 22.24
N ARG A 127 4.03 9.17 22.42
CA ARG A 127 3.50 9.96 23.53
C ARG A 127 3.88 9.35 24.87
N GLY A 128 4.43 10.18 25.75
CA GLY A 128 4.89 9.76 27.08
C GLY A 128 6.29 9.11 27.09
N ILE A 129 6.90 8.86 25.93
CA ILE A 129 8.26 8.34 25.81
C ILE A 129 9.18 9.39 25.17
N GLY A 130 8.75 10.00 24.07
CA GLY A 130 9.54 10.95 23.27
C GLY A 130 9.84 10.41 21.88
N ILE A 131 10.84 11.00 21.21
CA ILE A 131 11.28 10.59 19.88
C ILE A 131 12.21 9.38 20.01
N ILE A 132 11.93 8.33 19.24
CA ILE A 132 12.74 7.11 19.15
C ILE A 132 13.24 6.91 17.72
N ASP A 133 14.39 6.26 17.57
CA ASP A 133 14.92 5.81 16.28
C ASP A 133 14.64 4.31 16.12
N ILE A 134 13.79 3.98 15.14
CA ILE A 134 13.35 2.59 14.89
C ILE A 134 14.50 1.73 14.37
N GLU A 135 15.39 2.26 13.53
CA GLU A 135 16.51 1.49 12.99
C GLU A 135 17.50 1.12 14.09
N THR A 136 17.81 2.08 14.98
CA THR A 136 18.70 1.84 16.13
C THR A 136 18.10 0.83 17.12
N LEU A 137 16.79 0.88 17.38
CA LEU A 137 16.14 0.01 18.37
C LEU A 137 15.83 -1.40 17.87
N PHE A 138 15.38 -1.54 16.62
CA PHE A 138 14.88 -2.82 16.08
C PHE A 138 15.76 -3.40 14.96
N GLY A 139 16.81 -2.66 14.56
CA GLY A 139 17.77 -3.02 13.53
C GLY A 139 17.29 -2.71 12.11
N VAL A 140 18.21 -2.82 11.15
CA VAL A 140 17.96 -2.59 9.71
C VAL A 140 16.78 -3.42 9.15
N ARG A 141 16.44 -4.54 9.77
CA ARG A 141 15.30 -5.38 9.37
C ARG A 141 13.94 -4.73 9.59
N ALA A 142 13.85 -3.72 10.45
CA ALA A 142 12.62 -3.07 10.88
C ALA A 142 12.27 -1.84 10.05
N VAL A 143 13.11 -1.49 9.08
CA VAL A 143 12.97 -0.28 8.27
C VAL A 143 13.09 -0.61 6.78
N ARG A 144 12.58 0.29 5.94
CA ARG A 144 12.64 0.18 4.49
C ARG A 144 12.61 1.57 3.85
N ASP A 145 13.53 1.84 2.93
CA ASP A 145 13.63 3.18 2.32
C ASP A 145 12.38 3.56 1.50
N GLU A 146 11.86 2.59 0.74
CA GLU A 146 10.69 2.79 -0.10
C GLU A 146 9.88 1.51 -0.38
N GLU A 147 8.59 1.68 -0.67
CA GLU A 147 7.69 0.60 -1.10
C GLU A 147 6.55 1.15 -1.96
N ILE A 148 6.03 0.32 -2.87
CA ILE A 148 4.82 0.65 -3.63
C ILE A 148 3.59 0.51 -2.71
N VAL A 149 2.84 1.60 -2.57
CA VAL A 149 1.57 1.60 -1.84
C VAL A 149 0.56 0.74 -2.59
N SER A 150 0.16 -0.35 -1.96
CA SER A 150 -0.77 -1.34 -2.53
C SER A 150 -2.08 -1.42 -1.76
N LEU A 151 -2.15 -0.80 -0.58
CA LEU A 151 -3.30 -0.79 0.31
C LEU A 151 -3.35 0.49 1.13
N VAL A 152 -4.52 1.11 1.23
CA VAL A 152 -4.80 2.20 2.18
C VAL A 152 -5.64 1.66 3.33
N ILE A 153 -5.21 1.95 4.56
CA ILE A 153 -6.01 1.69 5.75
C ILE A 153 -6.36 3.04 6.37
N ARG A 154 -7.65 3.36 6.39
CA ARG A 154 -8.17 4.58 7.00
C ARG A 154 -8.68 4.27 8.40
N MET A 155 -7.97 4.77 9.40
CA MET A 155 -8.41 4.73 10.79
C MET A 155 -9.41 5.84 11.05
N GLU A 156 -10.57 5.49 11.60
CA GLU A 156 -11.62 6.43 11.96
C GLU A 156 -11.92 6.37 13.47
N ARG A 157 -12.34 7.49 14.05
CA ARG A 157 -12.83 7.49 15.43
C ARG A 157 -14.17 6.79 15.46
N TRP A 158 -14.35 5.86 16.40
CA TRP A 158 -15.65 5.25 16.62
C TRP A 158 -16.69 6.29 17.03
N THR A 159 -17.82 6.30 16.34
CA THR A 159 -19.03 7.05 16.74
C THR A 159 -20.21 6.09 16.77
N ASN A 160 -21.12 6.30 17.73
CA ASN A 160 -22.32 5.46 17.90
C ASN A 160 -23.34 5.62 16.75
N ASP A 161 -23.20 6.66 15.94
CA ASP A 161 -24.14 7.04 14.87
C ASP A 161 -23.80 6.43 13.50
N THR A 162 -22.60 5.87 13.32
CA THR A 162 -22.26 5.16 12.08
C THR A 162 -22.79 3.73 12.12
N PRO A 163 -23.71 3.35 11.21
CA PRO A 163 -24.07 1.95 11.02
C PRO A 163 -22.87 1.24 10.39
N TYR A 164 -21.91 0.84 11.21
CA TYR A 164 -20.87 -0.07 10.75
C TYR A 164 -21.55 -1.35 10.33
N ASP A 165 -21.34 -1.72 9.07
CA ASP A 165 -21.89 -2.93 8.51
C ASP A 165 -21.41 -4.08 9.40
N ARG A 166 -22.35 -4.78 10.05
CA ARG A 166 -22.05 -5.94 10.91
C ARG A 166 -21.48 -7.12 10.09
N ILE A 167 -21.26 -6.89 8.79
CA ILE A 167 -20.82 -7.80 7.74
C ILE A 167 -19.45 -7.33 7.23
N GLY A 168 -18.40 -7.56 8.02
CA GLY A 168 -17.01 -7.57 7.55
C GLY A 168 -16.35 -6.21 7.27
N LEU A 169 -15.06 -6.28 6.98
CA LEU A 169 -14.25 -5.15 6.51
C LEU A 169 -14.76 -4.72 5.13
N THR A 170 -15.45 -3.58 5.04
CA THR A 170 -15.84 -3.01 3.75
C THR A 170 -14.57 -2.56 3.01
N THR A 171 -14.32 -3.16 1.85
CA THR A 171 -13.25 -2.71 0.96
C THR A 171 -13.86 -1.74 -0.04
N SER A 172 -13.47 -0.47 0.06
CA SER A 172 -13.71 0.55 -0.96
C SER A 172 -12.48 0.66 -1.87
N LYS A 173 -12.61 1.45 -2.92
CA LYS A 173 -11.45 1.98 -3.63
C LYS A 173 -11.35 3.47 -3.31
N THR A 174 -10.12 3.96 -3.19
CA THR A 174 -9.82 5.37 -3.00
C THR A 174 -8.96 5.87 -4.14
N LEU A 175 -9.22 7.10 -4.60
CA LEU A 175 -8.43 7.75 -5.63
C LEU A 175 -7.44 8.69 -4.96
N LEU A 176 -6.17 8.29 -4.91
CA LEU A 176 -5.09 9.07 -4.31
C LEU A 176 -4.14 9.53 -5.41
N PHE A 177 -4.06 10.84 -5.67
CA PHE A 177 -3.19 11.43 -6.69
C PHE A 177 -3.28 10.77 -8.08
N GLU A 178 -4.52 10.49 -8.50
CA GLU A 178 -4.87 9.79 -9.76
C GLU A 178 -4.51 8.28 -9.78
N CYS A 179 -4.13 7.70 -8.65
CA CYS A 179 -3.91 6.27 -8.47
C CYS A 179 -5.07 5.65 -7.70
N GLU A 180 -5.71 4.63 -8.27
CA GLU A 180 -6.81 3.92 -7.63
C GLU A 180 -6.27 2.80 -6.74
N LEU A 181 -6.49 2.91 -5.43
CA LEU A 181 -5.98 1.97 -4.43
C LEU A 181 -7.12 1.32 -3.65
N PRO A 182 -7.00 0.05 -3.23
CA PRO A 182 -7.95 -0.55 -2.31
C PRO A 182 -7.85 0.14 -0.95
N GLU A 183 -8.99 0.39 -0.33
CA GLU A 183 -9.09 1.05 0.96
C GLU A 183 -9.92 0.22 1.95
N TYR A 184 -9.41 0.11 3.16
CA TYR A 184 -10.09 -0.51 4.29
C TYR A 184 -10.28 0.53 5.39
N VAL A 185 -11.52 0.70 5.85
CA VAL A 185 -11.84 1.59 6.96
C VAL A 185 -11.88 0.79 8.25
N ILE A 186 -11.05 1.15 9.23
CA ILE A 186 -10.98 0.46 10.52
C ILE A 186 -11.32 1.44 11.65
N PRO A 187 -12.44 1.24 12.37
CA PRO A 187 -12.75 2.07 13.51
C PRO A 187 -11.83 1.75 14.69
N VAL A 188 -11.29 2.81 15.29
CA VAL A 188 -10.48 2.71 16.51
C VAL A 188 -11.40 2.70 17.72
N GLN A 189 -11.33 1.61 18.49
CA GLN A 189 -12.05 1.41 19.75
C GLN A 189 -11.09 0.91 20.83
N PRO A 190 -11.23 1.36 22.09
CA PRO A 190 -10.48 0.80 23.20
C PRO A 190 -10.65 -0.73 23.29
N GLY A 191 -9.54 -1.44 23.53
CA GLY A 191 -9.53 -2.90 23.65
C GLY A 191 -9.45 -3.67 22.32
N ARG A 192 -9.47 -3.00 21.16
CA ARG A 192 -9.17 -3.64 19.87
C ARG A 192 -7.68 -3.57 19.56
N ASN A 193 -7.10 -4.69 19.17
CA ASN A 193 -5.73 -4.73 18.65
C ASN A 193 -5.74 -4.24 17.20
N MET A 194 -5.29 -3.01 16.98
CA MET A 194 -5.33 -2.36 15.67
C MET A 194 -4.33 -2.97 14.70
N SER A 195 -3.14 -3.33 15.18
CA SER A 195 -2.07 -3.95 14.38
C SER A 195 -2.50 -5.30 13.82
N LEU A 196 -3.19 -6.12 14.61
CA LEU A 196 -3.80 -7.36 14.13
C LEU A 196 -4.85 -7.12 13.06
N LEU A 197 -5.68 -6.08 13.19
CA LEU A 197 -6.68 -5.74 12.16
C LEU A 197 -6.01 -5.28 10.86
N VAL A 198 -4.91 -4.53 10.96
CA VAL A 198 -4.07 -4.15 9.82
C VAL A 198 -3.47 -5.37 9.14
N GLU A 199 -2.91 -6.31 9.90
CA GLU A 199 -2.39 -7.59 9.38
C GLU A 199 -3.49 -8.37 8.63
N VAL A 200 -4.67 -8.52 9.24
CA VAL A 200 -5.79 -9.24 8.64
C VAL A 200 -6.28 -8.55 7.37
N ALA A 201 -6.42 -7.22 7.38
CA ALA A 201 -6.80 -6.45 6.19
C ALA A 201 -5.78 -6.63 5.05
N THR A 202 -4.49 -6.62 5.38
CA THR A 202 -3.39 -6.84 4.42
C THR A 202 -3.43 -8.24 3.82
N LEU A 203 -3.63 -9.27 4.64
CA LEU A 203 -3.77 -10.66 4.18
C LEU A 203 -5.02 -10.83 3.30
N MET A 204 -6.15 -10.22 3.67
CA MET A 204 -7.35 -10.22 2.85
C MET A 204 -7.13 -9.55 1.50
N GLN A 205 -6.46 -8.41 1.46
CA GLN A 205 -6.13 -7.74 0.20
C GLN A 205 -5.19 -8.59 -0.65
N ARG A 206 -4.22 -9.26 -0.04
CA ARG A 206 -3.32 -10.19 -0.74
C ARG A 206 -4.09 -11.36 -1.38
N LEU A 207 -5.06 -11.93 -0.67
CA LEU A 207 -5.95 -12.96 -1.22
C LEU A 207 -6.79 -12.44 -2.40
N LYS A 208 -7.32 -11.22 -2.29
CA LYS A 208 -8.04 -10.57 -3.39
C LYS A 208 -7.16 -10.34 -4.62
N ASN A 209 -5.91 -9.92 -4.42
CA ASN A 209 -4.94 -9.76 -5.51
C ASN A 209 -4.62 -11.11 -6.20
N GLN A 210 -4.81 -12.24 -5.50
CA GLN A 210 -4.69 -13.60 -6.04
C GLN A 210 -6.01 -14.14 -6.65
N GLY A 211 -7.06 -13.33 -6.71
CA GLY A 211 -8.37 -13.72 -7.23
C GLY A 211 -9.25 -14.50 -6.24
N VAL A 212 -8.87 -14.58 -4.96
CA VAL A 212 -9.64 -15.29 -3.93
C VAL A 212 -10.52 -14.29 -3.17
N ASN A 213 -11.82 -14.28 -3.46
CA ASN A 213 -12.79 -13.50 -2.68
C ASN A 213 -13.39 -14.35 -1.55
N THR A 214 -12.80 -14.29 -0.36
CA THR A 214 -13.26 -15.05 0.81
C THR A 214 -14.68 -14.72 1.25
N ALA A 215 -15.14 -13.48 1.04
CA ALA A 215 -16.51 -13.07 1.34
C ALA A 215 -17.52 -13.75 0.41
N GLU A 216 -17.22 -13.84 -0.88
CA GLU A 216 -18.04 -14.60 -1.84
C GLU A 216 -18.05 -16.10 -1.50
N ILE A 217 -16.88 -16.69 -1.22
CA ILE A 217 -16.80 -18.11 -0.84
C ILE A 217 -17.65 -18.40 0.40
N PHE A 218 -17.58 -17.53 1.41
CA PHE A 218 -18.39 -17.66 2.62
C PHE A 218 -19.88 -17.48 2.34
N ASN A 219 -20.25 -16.46 1.55
CA ASN A 219 -21.65 -16.22 1.20
C ASN A 219 -22.24 -17.38 0.39
N SER A 220 -21.49 -17.92 -0.57
CA SER A 220 -21.89 -19.12 -1.33
C SER A 220 -22.08 -20.33 -0.42
N ARG A 221 -21.20 -20.54 0.57
CA ARG A 221 -21.33 -21.62 1.56
C ARG A 221 -22.55 -21.41 2.47
N LEU A 222 -22.75 -20.20 2.98
CA LEU A 222 -23.88 -19.85 3.83
C LEU A 222 -25.22 -20.03 3.08
N GLN A 223 -25.29 -19.57 1.85
CA GLN A 223 -26.46 -19.79 0.99
C GLN A 223 -26.70 -21.28 0.72
N ALA A 224 -25.65 -22.07 0.50
CA ALA A 224 -25.78 -23.51 0.35
C ALA A 224 -26.31 -24.19 1.63
N GLU A 225 -25.85 -23.77 2.81
CA GLU A 225 -26.35 -24.30 4.09
C GLU A 225 -27.78 -23.87 4.40
N LEU A 226 -28.14 -22.63 4.10
CA LEU A 226 -29.51 -22.12 4.26
C LEU A 226 -30.47 -22.88 3.32
N LYS A 227 -30.08 -23.10 2.05
CA LYS A 227 -30.84 -23.94 1.10
C LYS A 227 -30.98 -25.39 1.58
N ARG A 228 -29.94 -25.95 2.21
CA ARG A 228 -29.99 -27.31 2.79
C ARG A 228 -30.94 -27.39 3.98
N LYS A 229 -30.97 -26.38 4.86
CA LYS A 229 -31.89 -26.33 6.00
C LYS A 229 -33.35 -26.06 5.58
N SER A 230 -33.58 -25.25 4.55
CA SER A 230 -34.94 -25.04 4.01
C SER A 230 -35.50 -26.26 3.27
N GLY A 231 -34.65 -27.17 2.78
CA GLY A 231 -35.04 -28.40 2.09
C GLY A 231 -35.42 -29.58 3.00
N ILE A 232 -35.29 -29.46 4.33
CA ILE A 232 -35.54 -30.57 5.29
C ILE A 232 -36.93 -30.47 5.96
N SER A 233 -37.76 -29.46 5.65
CA SER A 233 -39.08 -29.25 6.27
C SER A 233 -40.27 -29.92 5.55
N SER A 234 -40.08 -30.94 4.73
CA SER A 234 -41.21 -31.66 4.12
C SER A 234 -40.97 -33.16 3.93
N SER A 235 -41.06 -33.92 5.02
CA SER A 235 -41.53 -35.33 5.03
C SER A 235 -41.67 -35.84 6.49
N VAL A 236 -42.88 -35.75 7.09
CA VAL A 236 -43.86 -36.86 7.36
C VAL A 236 -43.50 -37.66 8.64
N PRO A 237 -44.41 -38.21 9.51
CA PRO A 237 -45.86 -38.51 9.38
C PRO A 237 -46.77 -38.16 10.58
N ALA A 238 -48.10 -38.25 10.38
CA ALA A 238 -49.03 -38.65 11.45
C ALA A 238 -49.93 -39.78 10.95
N GLN A 239 -49.71 -40.98 11.49
CA GLN A 239 -50.59 -42.15 11.36
C GLN A 239 -51.86 -41.94 12.19
N ALA A 240 -53.00 -42.46 11.72
CA ALA A 240 -54.03 -43.00 12.60
C ALA A 240 -54.74 -44.16 11.89
N ALA A 241 -54.67 -45.33 12.51
CA ALA A 241 -55.36 -46.56 12.13
C ALA A 241 -56.87 -46.47 12.42
N PRO A 242 -57.72 -47.29 11.76
CA PRO A 242 -59.04 -47.60 12.29
C PRO A 242 -59.06 -48.97 12.98
N THR A 243 -59.59 -48.96 14.19
CA THR A 243 -59.93 -50.10 15.05
C THR A 243 -61.18 -50.83 14.50
N ARG A 244 -61.22 -52.16 14.65
CA ARG A 244 -62.29 -53.10 14.23
C ARG A 244 -63.68 -52.82 14.83
N ALA A 245 -64.76 -53.15 14.11
CA ALA A 245 -65.94 -53.86 14.64
C ALA A 245 -66.86 -54.41 13.53
N ASN A 246 -67.38 -55.63 13.77
CA ASN A 246 -68.40 -56.33 13.00
C ASN A 246 -69.79 -55.69 13.14
N SER A 247 -70.58 -55.68 12.05
CA SER A 247 -71.96 -56.23 11.95
C SER A 247 -72.47 -56.04 10.53
#